data_AF-A0A8S3RY99-F1
#
_entry.id   AF-A0A8S3RY99-F1
#
_cell.length_a   1.000
_cell.length_b   1.000
_cell.length_c   1.000
_cell.angle_alpha   90.00
_cell.angle_beta   90.00
_cell.angle_gamma   90.00
#
_symmetry.space_group_name_H-M   'P 1'
#
loop_
_entity.id
_entity.type
_entity.pdbx_description
1 polymer ?
#
loop_
_entity_poly.entity_id
_entity_poly.type
_entity_poly.pdbx_seq_one_letter_code
_entity_poly.pdbx_strand_id
1 'polypeptide(L)'
;MGVGLYGENGLDPQTSMSIMNTYIIPIMFYGLEIVIPRGRCLETLNIQFKKFLKQLLSLPKTVADPAIYMISGMLPVEAQIDVKILTFYGNITRQGKNSIEWQLAERQLNVKSINSNSWFSLLRKIFLKYELNDPAQYLVNPISKCQWKREITSKVQKFWIEKILNQAKLYTSLKYLSLIYKPGQCHPIANTNTMNSREIIRIPTKLKIATGSYILQTVRAKFKSNTELSICKLCNETEETLPHFLLTCKSLEDIRKPILEDLINSCSEELAAFNMKGEHFDILQLIIDPFNYMTMLRNEKVFKVIQNIIDPKCRRLCYNLHCERYRLLQLDDIKKKKRK
;
A
#
# COMPACT_ATOMS: atom_id res chain seq x y z
N MET A 1 7.37 -20.56 10.00
CA MET A 1 8.47 -19.57 9.96
C MET A 1 8.81 -19.36 8.49
N GLY A 2 8.69 -18.12 7.99
CA GLY A 2 8.91 -17.80 6.57
C GLY A 2 10.38 -17.56 6.27
N VAL A 3 10.80 -17.93 5.06
CA VAL A 3 12.17 -17.81 4.53
C VAL A 3 12.64 -16.34 4.59
N GLY A 4 13.51 -16.02 5.55
CA GLY A 4 14.59 -15.01 5.56
C GLY A 4 14.39 -13.54 5.14
N LEU A 5 13.31 -13.15 4.47
CA LEU A 5 13.18 -11.83 3.84
C LEU A 5 12.00 -11.01 4.38
N TYR A 6 11.32 -11.48 5.43
CA TYR A 6 10.03 -10.93 5.86
C TYR A 6 9.91 -10.89 7.40
N GLY A 7 9.42 -9.77 7.95
CA GLY A 7 8.94 -9.69 9.34
C GLY A 7 9.95 -9.14 10.35
N GLU A 8 9.89 -9.66 11.59
CA GLU A 8 10.57 -9.13 12.79
C GLU A 8 12.11 -9.14 12.74
N ASN A 9 12.71 -9.75 11.71
CA ASN A 9 14.16 -9.73 11.47
C ASN A 9 14.50 -9.28 10.04
N GLY A 10 13.57 -8.61 9.35
CA GLY A 10 13.62 -8.35 7.91
C GLY A 10 14.14 -6.97 7.51
N LEU A 11 14.25 -6.79 6.19
CA LEU A 11 14.52 -5.52 5.53
C LEU A 11 13.33 -4.57 5.71
N ASP A 12 13.58 -3.27 5.62
CA ASP A 12 12.50 -2.30 5.58
C ASP A 12 11.64 -2.50 4.30
N PRO A 13 10.34 -2.16 4.34
CA PRO A 13 9.44 -2.36 3.21
C PRO A 13 9.93 -1.73 1.90
N GLN A 14 10.59 -0.58 1.95
CA GLN A 14 11.06 0.11 0.75
C GLN A 14 12.20 -0.66 0.09
N THR A 15 13.18 -1.13 0.86
CA THR A 15 14.24 -2.01 0.37
C THR A 15 13.66 -3.32 -0.18
N SER A 16 12.71 -3.93 0.53
CA SER A 16 11.98 -5.12 0.07
C SER A 16 11.29 -4.91 -1.29
N MET A 17 10.64 -3.76 -1.50
CA MET A 17 10.03 -3.43 -2.80
C MET A 17 11.09 -3.19 -3.88
N SER A 18 12.23 -2.58 -3.55
CA SER A 18 13.34 -2.40 -4.49
C SER A 18 13.88 -3.74 -4.99
N ILE A 19 14.11 -4.69 -4.08
CA ILE A 19 14.52 -6.06 -4.43
C ILE A 19 13.46 -6.74 -5.31
N MET A 20 12.18 -6.61 -4.96
CA MET A 20 11.09 -7.18 -5.73
C MET A 20 11.09 -6.63 -7.16
N ASN A 21 11.16 -5.30 -7.33
CA ASN A 21 11.18 -4.64 -8.64
C ASN A 21 12.41 -5.00 -9.47
N THR A 22 13.56 -5.19 -8.83
CA THR A 22 14.82 -5.45 -9.52
C THR A 22 14.97 -6.91 -9.94
N TYR A 23 14.58 -7.85 -9.07
CA TYR A 23 14.89 -9.28 -9.28
C TYR A 23 13.67 -10.16 -9.52
N ILE A 24 12.54 -9.87 -8.87
CA ILE A 24 11.37 -10.77 -8.91
C ILE A 24 10.44 -10.42 -10.06
N ILE A 25 10.08 -9.13 -10.19
CA ILE A 25 9.17 -8.62 -11.21
C ILE A 25 9.61 -8.96 -12.64
N PRO A 26 10.90 -8.79 -13.02
CA PRO A 26 11.33 -9.10 -14.38
C PRO A 26 11.14 -10.58 -14.73
N ILE A 27 11.43 -11.47 -13.79
CA ILE A 27 11.30 -12.93 -13.97
C ILE A 27 9.81 -13.31 -14.04
N MET A 28 9.03 -12.83 -13.08
CA MET A 28 7.60 -13.18 -12.95
C MET A 28 6.76 -12.76 -14.15
N PHE A 29 7.12 -11.66 -14.82
CA PHE A 29 6.39 -11.14 -15.97
C PHE A 29 7.16 -11.28 -17.29
N TYR A 30 8.22 -12.10 -17.33
CA TYR A 30 8.95 -12.35 -18.55
C TYR A 30 8.04 -13.00 -19.61
N GLY A 31 8.03 -12.46 -20.82
CA GLY A 31 7.27 -13.00 -21.95
C GLY A 31 5.75 -12.77 -21.91
N LEU A 32 5.20 -12.21 -20.82
CA LEU A 32 3.76 -11.96 -20.70
C LEU A 32 3.26 -10.82 -21.60
N GLU A 33 4.17 -9.99 -22.13
CA GLU A 33 3.86 -9.05 -23.20
C GLU A 33 3.47 -9.72 -24.53
N ILE A 34 3.90 -10.97 -24.75
CA ILE A 34 3.58 -11.76 -25.94
C ILE A 34 2.50 -12.78 -25.59
N VAL A 35 2.76 -13.59 -24.56
CA VAL A 35 1.85 -14.65 -24.08
C VAL A 35 0.94 -14.06 -23.03
N ILE A 36 -0.17 -13.44 -23.47
CA ILE A 36 -1.09 -12.78 -22.55
C ILE A 36 -1.84 -13.84 -21.73
N PRO A 37 -1.64 -13.90 -20.40
CA PRO A 37 -2.38 -14.81 -19.56
C PRO A 37 -3.86 -14.39 -19.51
N ARG A 38 -4.78 -15.36 -19.63
CA ARG A 38 -6.22 -15.12 -19.54
C ARG A 38 -6.87 -16.03 -18.51
N GLY A 39 -8.04 -15.62 -18.02
CA GLY A 39 -8.85 -16.38 -17.07
C GLY A 39 -8.08 -16.76 -15.81
N ARG A 40 -8.13 -18.05 -15.44
CA ARG A 40 -7.57 -18.58 -14.19
C ARG A 40 -6.07 -18.33 -14.02
N CYS A 41 -5.29 -18.31 -15.10
CA CYS A 41 -3.84 -18.08 -15.02
C CYS A 41 -3.54 -16.65 -14.52
N LEU A 42 -4.21 -15.65 -15.10
CA LEU A 42 -4.06 -14.25 -14.68
C LEU A 42 -4.56 -14.04 -13.24
N GLU A 43 -5.68 -14.67 -12.90
CA GLU A 43 -6.23 -14.61 -11.54
C GLU A 43 -5.27 -15.21 -10.51
N THR A 44 -4.71 -16.39 -10.80
CA THR A 44 -3.74 -17.06 -9.93
C THR A 44 -2.49 -16.20 -9.74
N LEU A 45 -1.95 -15.62 -10.81
CA LEU A 45 -0.81 -14.73 -10.76
C LEU A 45 -1.12 -13.50 -9.89
N ASN A 46 -2.30 -12.91 -10.04
CA ASN A 46 -2.73 -11.76 -9.24
C ASN A 46 -2.86 -12.11 -7.75
N ILE A 47 -3.45 -13.26 -7.42
CA ILE A 47 -3.57 -13.73 -6.04
C ILE A 47 -2.19 -13.93 -5.40
N GLN A 48 -1.26 -14.59 -6.10
CA GLN A 48 0.09 -14.80 -5.59
C GLN A 48 0.85 -13.49 -5.44
N PHE A 49 0.76 -12.59 -6.41
CA PHE A 49 1.37 -11.27 -6.34
C PHE A 49 0.89 -10.48 -5.12
N LYS A 50 -0.43 -10.40 -4.90
CA LYS A 50 -1.02 -9.75 -3.72
C LYS A 50 -0.56 -10.41 -2.42
N LYS A 51 -0.47 -11.74 -2.38
CA LYS A 51 0.04 -12.49 -1.23
C LYS A 51 1.50 -12.13 -0.93
N PHE A 52 2.35 -12.00 -1.95
CA PHE A 52 3.73 -11.53 -1.77
C PHE A 52 3.78 -10.12 -1.20
N LEU A 53 3.00 -9.18 -1.74
CA LEU A 53 2.94 -7.81 -1.20
C LEU A 53 2.48 -7.79 0.26
N LYS A 54 1.44 -8.55 0.60
CA LYS A 54 0.98 -8.70 2.00
C LYS A 54 2.09 -9.23 2.91
N GLN A 55 2.86 -10.21 2.44
CA GLN A 55 3.99 -10.76 3.19
C GLN A 55 5.13 -9.75 3.36
N LEU A 56 5.54 -9.04 2.31
CA LEU A 56 6.57 -7.98 2.37
C LEU A 56 6.18 -6.89 3.38
N LEU A 57 4.90 -6.54 3.44
CA LEU A 57 4.36 -5.55 4.37
C LEU A 57 4.04 -6.12 5.76
N SER A 58 4.27 -7.41 6.00
CA SER A 58 3.90 -8.10 7.26
C SER A 58 2.41 -7.96 7.63
N LEU A 59 1.56 -7.88 6.62
CA LEU A 59 0.11 -7.72 6.71
C LEU A 59 -0.61 -9.08 6.57
N PRO A 60 -1.75 -9.27 7.26
CA PRO A 60 -2.53 -10.50 7.12
C PRO A 60 -3.19 -10.60 5.74
N LYS A 61 -3.54 -11.83 5.34
CA LYS A 61 -4.20 -12.12 4.06
C LYS A 61 -5.53 -11.37 3.86
N THR A 62 -6.19 -11.03 4.97
CA THR A 62 -7.49 -10.35 5.03
C THR A 62 -7.44 -8.85 4.76
N VAL A 63 -6.25 -8.23 4.69
CA VAL A 63 -6.16 -6.79 4.38
C VAL A 63 -6.75 -6.51 3.00
N ALA A 64 -7.48 -5.40 2.91
CA ALA A 64 -8.04 -4.91 1.65
C ALA A 64 -6.94 -4.72 0.59
N ASP A 65 -7.17 -5.27 -0.60
CA ASP A 65 -6.23 -5.18 -1.72
C ASP A 65 -5.85 -3.73 -2.14
N PRO A 66 -6.73 -2.71 -2.11
CA PRO A 66 -6.28 -1.34 -2.40
C PRO A 66 -5.21 -0.86 -1.41
N ALA A 67 -5.29 -1.24 -0.13
CA ALA A 67 -4.32 -0.81 0.88
C ALA A 67 -2.91 -1.29 0.58
N ILE A 68 -2.74 -2.53 0.10
CA ILE A 68 -1.40 -3.05 -0.23
C ILE A 68 -0.78 -2.32 -1.41
N TYR A 69 -1.57 -1.90 -2.40
CA TYR A 69 -1.07 -1.11 -3.51
C TYR A 69 -0.71 0.32 -3.07
N MET A 70 -1.56 0.96 -2.26
CA MET A 70 -1.27 2.27 -1.69
C MET A 70 0.02 2.26 -0.87
N ILE A 71 0.17 1.27 0.02
CA ILE A 71 1.33 1.17 0.92
C ILE A 71 2.61 0.82 0.15
N SER A 72 2.56 -0.14 -0.77
CA SER A 72 3.77 -0.58 -1.50
C SER A 72 4.16 0.35 -2.64
N GLY A 73 3.23 1.15 -3.17
CA GLY A 73 3.42 1.86 -4.43
C GLY A 73 3.43 0.95 -5.66
N MET A 74 3.13 -0.35 -5.51
CA MET A 74 3.17 -1.29 -6.63
C MET A 74 1.95 -1.16 -7.53
N LEU A 75 2.15 -1.35 -8.83
CA LEU A 75 1.07 -1.47 -9.80
C LEU A 75 0.44 -2.87 -9.74
N PRO A 76 -0.88 -3.02 -9.95
CA PRO A 76 -1.51 -4.34 -10.09
C PRO A 76 -0.91 -5.14 -11.24
N VAL A 77 -1.00 -6.48 -11.18
CA VAL A 77 -0.45 -7.39 -12.20
C VAL A 77 -0.89 -7.01 -13.61
N GLU A 78 -2.19 -6.75 -13.79
CA GLU A 78 -2.77 -6.33 -15.07
C GLU A 78 -2.09 -5.07 -15.60
N ALA A 79 -1.87 -4.06 -14.76
CA ALA A 79 -1.21 -2.82 -15.14
C ALA A 79 0.24 -3.06 -15.57
N GLN A 80 0.97 -3.94 -14.88
CA GLN A 80 2.36 -4.26 -15.19
C GLN A 80 2.48 -4.98 -16.54
N ILE A 81 1.56 -5.91 -16.82
CA ILE A 81 1.48 -6.58 -18.12
C ILE A 81 1.14 -5.56 -19.22
N ASP A 82 0.14 -4.71 -18.99
CA ASP A 82 -0.26 -3.68 -19.96
C ASP A 82 0.91 -2.73 -20.30
N VAL A 83 1.68 -2.28 -19.30
CA VAL A 83 2.88 -1.45 -19.53
C VAL A 83 3.92 -2.18 -20.39
N LYS A 84 4.12 -3.49 -20.19
CA LYS A 84 5.04 -4.28 -21.00
C LYS A 84 4.54 -4.44 -22.44
N ILE A 85 3.24 -4.71 -22.63
CA ILE A 85 2.59 -4.77 -23.96
C ILE A 85 2.77 -3.44 -24.70
N LEU A 86 2.47 -2.32 -24.02
CA LEU A 86 2.62 -0.98 -24.59
C LEU A 86 4.09 -0.64 -24.87
N THR A 87 5.02 -1.07 -24.02
CA THR A 87 6.46 -0.88 -24.25
C THR A 87 6.92 -1.66 -25.48
N PHE A 88 6.48 -2.91 -25.62
CA PHE A 88 6.76 -3.75 -26.78
C PHE A 88 6.20 -3.13 -28.06
N TYR A 89 4.94 -2.70 -28.04
CA TYR A 89 4.32 -2.03 -29.19
C TYR A 89 5.07 -0.76 -29.59
N GLY A 90 5.48 0.08 -28.63
CA GLY A 90 6.26 1.28 -28.93
C GLY A 90 7.60 0.97 -29.59
N ASN A 91 8.20 -0.18 -29.32
CA ASN A 91 9.41 -0.57 -30.04
C ASN A 91 9.09 -0.88 -31.50
N ILE A 92 7.98 -1.58 -31.77
CA ILE A 92 7.52 -1.85 -33.14
C ILE A 92 7.26 -0.54 -33.90
N THR A 93 6.60 0.44 -33.28
CA THR A 93 6.27 1.69 -33.98
C THR A 93 7.50 2.48 -34.43
N ARG A 94 8.63 2.33 -33.73
CA ARG A 94 9.90 2.99 -34.07
C ARG A 94 10.80 2.18 -35.00
N GLN A 95 10.42 0.97 -35.37
CA GLN A 95 11.15 0.20 -36.37
C GLN A 95 10.88 0.76 -37.77
N GLY A 96 11.79 0.48 -38.72
CA GLY A 96 11.59 0.87 -40.12
C GLY A 96 10.42 0.11 -40.75
N LYS A 97 9.76 0.72 -41.74
CA LYS A 97 8.62 0.12 -42.48
C LYS A 97 8.96 -1.20 -43.17
N ASN A 98 10.23 -1.48 -43.39
CA ASN A 98 10.72 -2.73 -43.99
C ASN A 98 10.86 -3.87 -42.96
N SER A 99 10.71 -3.59 -41.67
CA SER A 99 10.72 -4.64 -40.64
C SER A 99 9.44 -5.46 -40.69
N ILE A 100 9.58 -6.76 -40.41
CA ILE A 100 8.48 -7.72 -40.44
C ILE A 100 7.43 -7.34 -39.39
N GLU A 101 7.87 -6.92 -38.22
CA GLU A 101 7.02 -6.57 -37.10
C GLU A 101 6.18 -5.32 -37.38
N TRP A 102 6.77 -4.31 -38.04
CA TRP A 102 6.04 -3.11 -38.46
C TRP A 102 4.99 -3.45 -39.52
N GLN A 103 5.35 -4.21 -40.56
CA GLN A 103 4.42 -4.64 -41.62
C GLN A 103 3.29 -5.50 -41.06
N LEU A 104 3.61 -6.39 -40.10
CA LEU A 104 2.62 -7.19 -39.41
C LEU A 104 1.68 -6.30 -38.59
N ALA A 105 2.21 -5.32 -37.86
CA ALA A 105 1.39 -4.40 -37.07
C ALA A 105 0.45 -3.57 -37.94
N GLU A 106 0.94 -2.98 -39.03
CA GLU A 106 0.13 -2.24 -40.00
C GLU A 106 -1.00 -3.12 -40.54
N ARG A 107 -0.66 -4.31 -41.05
CA ARG A 107 -1.65 -5.26 -41.59
C ARG A 107 -2.68 -5.66 -40.55
N GLN A 108 -2.25 -6.07 -39.36
CA GLN A 108 -3.16 -6.58 -38.34
C GLN A 108 -4.07 -5.48 -37.79
N LEU A 109 -3.57 -4.25 -37.64
CA LEU A 109 -4.39 -3.13 -37.21
C LEU A 109 -5.45 -2.75 -38.26
N ASN A 110 -5.14 -2.86 -39.55
CA ASN A 110 -6.10 -2.56 -40.62
C ASN A 110 -7.13 -3.68 -40.84
N VAL A 111 -6.75 -4.95 -40.64
CA VAL A 111 -7.62 -6.10 -40.94
C VAL A 111 -8.43 -6.57 -39.74
N LYS A 112 -7.89 -6.52 -38.52
CA LYS A 112 -8.53 -7.13 -37.35
C LYS A 112 -9.42 -6.13 -36.61
N SER A 113 -10.68 -6.53 -36.40
CA SER A 113 -11.59 -5.80 -35.51
C SER A 113 -11.17 -5.95 -34.04
N ILE A 114 -11.66 -5.05 -33.19
CA ILE A 114 -11.39 -5.09 -31.74
C ILE A 114 -11.91 -6.35 -31.05
N ASN A 115 -12.89 -7.02 -31.66
CA ASN A 115 -13.50 -8.24 -31.12
C ASN A 115 -12.79 -9.53 -31.57
N SER A 116 -11.79 -9.43 -32.44
CA SER A 116 -11.06 -10.61 -32.90
C SER A 116 -10.18 -11.21 -31.80
N ASN A 117 -9.87 -12.52 -31.90
CA ASN A 117 -8.94 -13.18 -31.00
C ASN A 117 -7.49 -12.98 -31.47
N SER A 118 -7.00 -11.74 -31.44
CA SER A 118 -5.63 -11.40 -31.82
C SER A 118 -4.93 -10.58 -30.73
N TRP A 119 -3.59 -10.56 -30.76
CA TRP A 119 -2.78 -9.71 -29.90
C TRP A 119 -3.10 -8.22 -30.13
N PHE A 120 -3.28 -7.80 -31.39
CA PHE A 120 -3.62 -6.41 -31.74
C PHE A 120 -5.03 -5.99 -31.31
N SER A 121 -5.97 -6.93 -31.24
CA SER A 121 -7.29 -6.67 -30.65
C SER A 121 -7.22 -6.38 -29.15
N LEU A 122 -6.34 -7.10 -28.43
CA LEU A 122 -6.06 -6.75 -27.03
C LEU A 122 -5.37 -5.39 -26.93
N LEU A 123 -4.38 -5.11 -27.78
CA LEU A 123 -3.71 -3.83 -27.83
C LEU A 123 -4.73 -2.68 -27.97
N ARG A 124 -5.66 -2.78 -28.92
CA ARG A 124 -6.76 -1.80 -29.08
C ARG A 124 -7.59 -1.64 -27.80
N LYS A 125 -7.91 -2.73 -27.10
CA LYS A 125 -8.63 -2.67 -25.81
C LYS A 125 -7.82 -1.95 -24.72
N ILE A 126 -6.52 -2.20 -24.65
CA ILE A 126 -5.60 -1.52 -23.71
C ILE A 126 -5.54 -0.02 -24.03
N PHE A 127 -5.43 0.33 -25.30
CA PHE A 127 -5.43 1.73 -25.74
C PHE A 127 -6.72 2.45 -25.36
N LEU A 128 -7.89 1.83 -25.59
CA LEU A 128 -9.17 2.38 -25.14
C LEU A 128 -9.24 2.50 -23.62
N LYS A 129 -8.82 1.46 -22.87
CA LYS A 129 -8.83 1.45 -21.40
C LYS A 129 -8.05 2.61 -20.80
N TYR A 130 -6.94 3.00 -21.41
CA TYR A 130 -6.08 4.09 -20.93
C TYR A 130 -6.28 5.40 -21.70
N GLU A 131 -7.33 5.52 -22.52
CA GLU A 131 -7.63 6.72 -23.31
C GLU A 131 -6.41 7.20 -24.12
N LEU A 132 -5.73 6.26 -24.77
CA LEU A 132 -4.64 6.50 -25.72
C LEU A 132 -5.20 6.64 -27.14
N ASN A 133 -4.49 7.39 -28.00
CA ASN A 133 -4.89 7.57 -29.40
C ASN A 133 -4.85 6.25 -30.17
N ASP A 134 -5.59 6.12 -31.28
CA ASP A 134 -5.63 4.85 -32.01
C ASP A 134 -4.21 4.32 -32.31
N PRO A 135 -3.91 3.03 -32.03
CA PRO A 135 -2.57 2.48 -32.18
C PRO A 135 -1.99 2.69 -33.59
N ALA A 136 -2.81 2.70 -34.65
CA ALA A 136 -2.36 2.92 -36.02
C ALA A 136 -1.76 4.33 -36.21
N GLN A 137 -2.22 5.34 -35.46
CA GLN A 137 -1.67 6.69 -35.55
C GLN A 137 -0.19 6.74 -35.14
N TYR A 138 0.20 5.92 -34.15
CA TYR A 138 1.59 5.84 -33.71
C TYR A 138 2.49 5.05 -34.68
N LEU A 139 1.94 4.24 -35.59
CA LEU A 139 2.72 3.64 -36.68
C LEU A 139 3.03 4.66 -37.78
N VAL A 140 2.07 5.53 -38.10
CA VAL A 140 2.22 6.57 -39.12
C VAL A 140 3.13 7.68 -38.61
N ASN A 141 2.91 8.12 -37.38
CA ASN A 141 3.64 9.21 -36.73
C ASN A 141 4.28 8.72 -35.42
N PRO A 142 5.40 7.98 -35.49
CA PRO A 142 6.05 7.45 -34.31
C PRO A 142 6.66 8.57 -33.46
N ILE A 143 6.44 8.49 -32.15
CA ILE A 143 7.03 9.41 -31.18
C ILE A 143 8.33 8.84 -30.60
N SER A 144 9.17 9.74 -30.06
CA SER A 144 10.42 9.34 -29.43
C SER A 144 10.20 8.40 -28.23
N LYS A 145 11.20 7.58 -27.90
CA LYS A 145 11.16 6.67 -26.74
C LYS A 145 10.84 7.39 -25.43
N CYS A 146 11.36 8.61 -25.26
CA CYS A 146 11.12 9.42 -24.06
C CYS A 146 9.65 9.89 -23.99
N GLN A 147 9.11 10.42 -25.10
CA GLN A 147 7.71 10.84 -25.18
C GLN A 147 6.77 9.65 -24.95
N TRP A 148 7.03 8.50 -25.58
CA TRP A 148 6.29 7.26 -25.41
C TRP A 148 6.22 6.82 -23.95
N LYS A 149 7.38 6.75 -23.29
CA LYS A 149 7.47 6.35 -21.88
C LYS A 149 6.69 7.31 -20.99
N ARG A 150 6.81 8.62 -21.22
CA ARG A 150 6.10 9.64 -20.44
C ARG A 150 4.59 9.52 -20.60
N GLU A 151 4.11 9.39 -21.83
CA GLU A 151 2.68 9.29 -22.15
C GLU A 151 2.04 8.04 -21.54
N ILE A 152 2.63 6.86 -21.76
CA ILE A 152 2.12 5.60 -21.20
C ILE A 152 2.15 5.64 -19.68
N THR A 153 3.29 6.05 -19.10
CA THR A 153 3.43 6.09 -17.64
C THR A 153 2.36 7.00 -17.05
N SER A 154 2.15 8.19 -17.61
CA SER A 154 1.13 9.13 -17.14
C SER A 154 -0.28 8.56 -17.25
N LYS A 155 -0.67 8.01 -18.41
CA LYS A 155 -2.02 7.49 -18.66
C LYS A 155 -2.35 6.24 -17.84
N VAL A 156 -1.42 5.28 -17.77
CA VAL A 156 -1.60 4.05 -16.98
C VAL A 156 -1.63 4.38 -15.49
N GLN A 157 -0.72 5.22 -15.00
CA GLN A 157 -0.72 5.59 -13.58
C GLN A 157 -1.98 6.36 -13.21
N LYS A 158 -2.42 7.33 -14.02
CA LYS A 158 -3.67 8.07 -13.77
C LYS A 158 -4.86 7.12 -13.57
N PHE A 159 -5.08 6.22 -14.53
CA PHE A 159 -6.17 5.25 -14.47
C PHE A 159 -6.13 4.40 -13.19
N TRP A 160 -4.97 3.83 -12.87
CA TRP A 160 -4.84 2.96 -11.70
C TRP A 160 -4.86 3.71 -10.38
N ILE A 161 -4.39 4.96 -10.34
CA ILE A 161 -4.53 5.83 -9.19
C ILE A 161 -6.01 6.04 -8.87
N GLU A 162 -6.78 6.50 -9.84
CA GLU A 162 -8.21 6.73 -9.67
C GLU A 162 -8.95 5.45 -9.27
N LYS A 163 -8.67 4.34 -9.96
CA LYS A 163 -9.30 3.03 -9.68
C LYS A 163 -9.00 2.53 -8.27
N ILE A 164 -7.74 2.55 -7.82
CA ILE A 164 -7.35 2.06 -6.49
C ILE A 164 -7.90 2.97 -5.38
N LEU A 165 -7.82 4.28 -5.55
CA LEU A 165 -8.35 5.22 -4.56
C LEU A 165 -9.88 5.10 -4.43
N ASN A 166 -10.60 4.91 -5.54
CA ASN A 166 -12.04 4.69 -5.50
C ASN A 166 -12.40 3.35 -4.84
N GLN A 167 -11.63 2.29 -5.08
CA GLN A 167 -11.79 1.03 -4.35
C GLN A 167 -11.51 1.20 -2.86
N ALA A 168 -10.46 1.94 -2.47
CA ALA A 168 -10.09 2.16 -1.08
C ALA A 168 -11.22 2.80 -0.26
N LYS A 169 -11.95 3.76 -0.85
CA LYS A 169 -13.10 4.44 -0.21
C LYS A 169 -14.23 3.49 0.20
N LEU A 170 -14.34 2.31 -0.43
CA LEU A 170 -15.35 1.31 -0.10
C LEU A 170 -15.04 0.54 1.20
N TYR A 171 -13.82 0.64 1.72
CA TYR A 171 -13.38 -0.11 2.89
C TYR A 171 -13.32 0.79 4.13
N THR A 172 -14.29 0.61 5.03
CA THR A 172 -14.31 1.32 6.33
C THR A 172 -13.11 0.99 7.22
N SER A 173 -12.45 -0.15 7.00
CA SER A 173 -11.20 -0.52 7.69
C SER A 173 -10.03 0.39 7.36
N LEU A 174 -10.08 1.11 6.23
CA LEU A 174 -9.02 2.00 5.77
C LEU A 174 -9.25 3.47 6.16
N LYS A 175 -10.25 3.75 7.00
CA LYS A 175 -10.63 5.13 7.37
C LYS A 175 -9.49 5.97 7.97
N TYR A 176 -8.46 5.33 8.53
CA TYR A 176 -7.31 6.03 9.13
C TYR A 176 -6.07 6.01 8.25
N LEU A 177 -6.08 5.31 7.11
CA LEU A 177 -4.97 5.32 6.17
C LEU A 177 -5.21 6.46 5.17
N SER A 178 -4.24 7.36 5.04
CA SER A 178 -4.32 8.43 4.06
C SER A 178 -4.43 7.84 2.66
N LEU A 179 -5.39 8.37 1.89
CA LEU A 179 -5.70 7.88 0.55
C LEU A 179 -4.72 8.44 -0.48
N ILE A 180 -3.43 8.14 -0.26
CA ILE A 180 -2.33 8.54 -1.11
C ILE A 180 -1.81 7.29 -1.82
N TYR A 181 -1.72 7.37 -3.15
CA TYR A 181 -1.10 6.32 -3.95
C TYR A 181 -0.21 6.94 -5.01
N LYS A 182 1.08 6.60 -4.94
CA LYS A 182 2.10 7.04 -5.89
C LYS A 182 2.80 5.82 -6.47
N PRO A 183 2.45 5.38 -7.68
CA PRO A 183 3.09 4.23 -8.31
C PRO A 183 4.62 4.38 -8.36
N GLY A 184 5.33 3.35 -7.91
CA GLY A 184 6.79 3.34 -7.79
C GLY A 184 7.35 3.91 -6.48
N GLN A 185 6.50 4.44 -5.59
CA GLN A 185 6.91 4.96 -4.29
C GLN A 185 6.10 4.33 -3.16
N CYS A 186 6.81 3.76 -2.18
CA CYS A 186 6.16 3.28 -0.96
C CYS A 186 5.52 4.43 -0.18
N HIS A 187 4.39 4.14 0.45
CA HIS A 187 3.71 5.10 1.30
C HIS A 187 4.63 5.49 2.46
N PRO A 188 4.69 6.79 2.84
CA PRO A 188 5.60 7.26 3.87
C PRO A 188 5.49 6.51 5.21
N ILE A 189 4.29 6.03 5.57
CA ILE A 189 4.05 5.19 6.77
C ILE A 189 4.85 3.87 6.80
N ALA A 190 5.27 3.37 5.63
CA ALA A 190 6.07 2.16 5.48
C ALA A 190 7.57 2.45 5.33
N ASN A 191 7.97 3.73 5.24
CA ASN A 191 9.35 4.13 5.03
C ASN A 191 10.03 4.41 6.37
N THR A 192 11.33 4.15 6.44
CA THR A 192 12.19 4.61 7.55
C THR A 192 13.37 5.36 6.97
N ASN A 193 13.80 6.42 7.67
CA ASN A 193 15.03 7.12 7.33
C ASN A 193 16.24 6.51 8.07
N THR A 194 16.07 5.33 8.67
CA THR A 194 17.05 4.72 9.56
C THR A 194 17.19 3.24 9.26
N MET A 195 18.44 2.76 9.21
CA MET A 195 18.76 1.33 9.14
C MET A 195 18.66 0.62 10.52
N ASN A 196 18.11 1.31 11.53
CA ASN A 196 17.93 0.75 12.85
C ASN A 196 16.85 -0.34 12.82
N SER A 197 17.27 -1.58 13.07
CA SER A 197 16.38 -2.75 13.11
C SER A 197 15.20 -2.57 14.07
N ARG A 198 15.41 -1.87 15.20
CA ARG A 198 14.33 -1.58 16.15
C ARG A 198 13.24 -0.71 15.55
N GLU A 199 13.56 0.23 14.67
CA GLU A 199 12.55 1.06 13.98
C GLU A 199 11.82 0.28 12.90
N ILE A 200 12.52 -0.64 12.22
CA ILE A 200 11.94 -1.50 11.18
C ILE A 200 10.90 -2.45 11.78
N ILE A 201 11.20 -3.06 12.93
CA ILE A 201 10.30 -3.99 13.64
C ILE A 201 8.99 -3.32 14.08
N ARG A 202 8.96 -1.99 14.21
CA ARG A 202 7.75 -1.24 14.61
C ARG A 202 6.76 -1.03 13.46
N ILE A 203 7.23 -1.06 12.22
CA ILE A 203 6.41 -0.76 11.03
C ILE A 203 5.22 -1.73 10.91
N PRO A 204 5.40 -3.07 11.01
CA PRO A 204 4.29 -4.01 10.88
C PRO A 204 3.11 -3.72 11.80
N THR A 205 3.38 -3.35 13.06
CA THR A 205 2.34 -3.03 14.04
C THR A 205 1.56 -1.80 13.59
N LYS A 206 2.26 -0.74 13.16
CA LYS A 206 1.63 0.48 12.67
C LYS A 206 0.81 0.22 11.39
N LEU A 207 1.34 -0.54 10.44
CA LEU A 207 0.61 -0.92 9.22
C LEU A 207 -0.65 -1.73 9.52
N LYS A 208 -0.59 -2.66 10.48
CA LYS A 208 -1.78 -3.42 10.91
C LYS A 208 -2.86 -2.50 11.50
N ILE A 209 -2.44 -1.52 12.29
CA ILE A 209 -3.36 -0.53 12.87
C ILE A 209 -3.98 0.35 11.76
N ALA A 210 -3.16 0.92 10.88
CA ALA A 210 -3.61 1.80 9.80
C ALA A 210 -4.54 1.11 8.80
N THR A 211 -4.32 -0.18 8.54
CA THR A 211 -5.16 -0.98 7.63
C THR A 211 -6.40 -1.57 8.31
N GLY A 212 -6.60 -1.34 9.60
CA GLY A 212 -7.72 -1.91 10.37
C GLY A 212 -7.62 -3.43 10.57
N SER A 213 -6.44 -4.01 10.41
CA SER A 213 -6.19 -5.44 10.55
C SER A 213 -5.60 -5.84 11.91
N TYR A 214 -5.37 -4.87 12.79
CA TYR A 214 -4.96 -5.11 14.17
C TYR A 214 -6.10 -5.74 14.98
N ILE A 215 -5.80 -6.84 15.69
CA ILE A 215 -6.83 -7.68 16.33
C ILE A 215 -7.18 -7.16 17.73
N LEU A 216 -8.24 -6.36 17.80
CA LEU A 216 -8.89 -5.91 19.04
C LEU A 216 -10.07 -6.82 19.41
N GLN A 217 -10.53 -6.77 20.66
CA GLN A 217 -11.71 -7.51 21.14
C GLN A 217 -12.97 -7.15 20.34
N THR A 218 -13.17 -5.87 20.00
CA THR A 218 -14.28 -5.44 19.11
C THR A 218 -14.26 -6.13 17.74
N VAL A 219 -13.09 -6.31 17.15
CA VAL A 219 -12.94 -7.05 15.89
C VAL A 219 -13.28 -8.53 16.10
N ARG A 220 -12.81 -9.14 17.19
CA ARG A 220 -13.12 -10.54 17.53
C ARG A 220 -14.61 -10.78 17.80
N ALA A 221 -15.27 -9.85 18.49
CA ALA A 221 -16.69 -9.89 18.79
C ALA A 221 -17.53 -9.93 17.50
N LYS A 222 -17.20 -9.07 16.53
CA LYS A 222 -17.84 -9.05 15.21
C LYS A 222 -17.72 -10.37 14.46
N PHE A 223 -16.57 -11.04 14.53
CA PHE A 223 -16.39 -12.35 13.88
C PHE A 223 -17.12 -13.50 14.57
N LYS A 224 -17.34 -13.40 15.89
CA LYS A 224 -18.00 -14.46 16.68
C LYS A 224 -19.48 -14.21 16.95
N SER A 225 -20.03 -13.09 16.45
CA SER A 225 -21.39 -12.63 16.73
C SER A 225 -21.72 -12.60 18.23
N ASN A 226 -20.72 -12.34 19.08
CA ASN A 226 -20.88 -12.26 20.53
C ASN A 226 -20.35 -10.91 21.04
N THR A 227 -21.27 -10.04 21.44
CA THR A 227 -21.02 -8.68 21.91
C THR A 227 -20.27 -8.65 23.23
N GLU A 228 -20.43 -9.64 24.11
CA GLU A 228 -19.70 -9.70 25.39
C GLU A 228 -18.18 -9.80 25.19
N LEU A 229 -17.74 -10.28 24.02
CA LEU A 229 -16.34 -10.35 23.65
C LEU A 229 -15.75 -9.00 23.21
N SER A 230 -16.55 -7.92 23.14
CA SER A 230 -16.07 -6.59 22.76
C SER A 230 -15.33 -5.89 23.90
N ILE A 231 -15.60 -6.27 25.15
CA ILE A 231 -15.03 -5.67 26.35
C ILE A 231 -13.51 -5.85 26.38
N CYS A 232 -12.80 -4.77 26.68
CA CYS A 232 -11.36 -4.77 26.81
C CYS A 232 -10.91 -5.68 27.96
N LYS A 233 -10.15 -6.72 27.63
CA LYS A 233 -9.63 -7.67 28.62
C LYS A 233 -8.57 -7.09 29.56
N LEU A 234 -8.02 -5.92 29.22
CA LEU A 234 -6.97 -5.29 30.02
C LEU A 234 -7.56 -4.49 31.19
N CYS A 235 -8.61 -3.69 30.95
CA CYS A 235 -9.25 -2.88 31.99
C CYS A 235 -10.59 -3.45 32.46
N ASN A 236 -11.26 -4.28 31.65
CA ASN A 236 -12.60 -4.83 31.88
C ASN A 236 -13.72 -3.77 32.06
N GLU A 237 -13.52 -2.53 31.58
CA GLU A 237 -14.47 -1.44 31.78
C GLU A 237 -15.29 -1.08 30.53
N THR A 238 -14.64 -1.04 29.35
CA THR A 238 -15.26 -0.54 28.11
C THR A 238 -14.86 -1.39 26.91
N GLU A 239 -15.53 -1.21 25.77
CA GLU A 239 -15.18 -1.92 24.54
C GLU A 239 -13.76 -1.60 24.06
N GLU A 240 -13.02 -2.61 23.63
CA GLU A 240 -11.68 -2.45 23.07
C GLU A 240 -11.75 -1.94 21.61
N THR A 241 -12.12 -0.68 21.46
CA THR A 241 -12.03 0.04 20.19
C THR A 241 -10.61 0.55 19.95
N LEU A 242 -10.31 1.01 18.73
CA LEU A 242 -9.00 1.59 18.44
C LEU A 242 -8.72 2.88 19.23
N PRO A 243 -9.67 3.84 19.37
CA PRO A 243 -9.52 4.96 20.29
C PRO A 243 -9.26 4.50 21.72
N HIS A 244 -9.99 3.49 22.21
CA HIS A 244 -9.76 2.96 23.56
C HIS A 244 -8.33 2.44 23.72
N PHE A 245 -7.88 1.58 22.81
CA PHE A 245 -6.54 1.00 22.85
C PHE A 245 -5.43 2.07 22.80
N LEU A 246 -5.55 3.04 21.89
CA LEU A 246 -4.49 4.04 21.66
C LEU A 246 -4.54 5.23 22.61
N LEU A 247 -5.70 5.60 23.15
CA LEU A 247 -5.88 6.87 23.85
C LEU A 247 -6.37 6.75 25.31
N THR A 248 -7.19 5.75 25.67
CA THR A 248 -7.91 5.80 26.95
C THR A 248 -7.84 4.55 27.83
N CYS A 249 -7.25 3.44 27.35
CA CYS A 249 -7.15 2.22 28.15
C CYS A 249 -6.28 2.44 29.40
N LYS A 250 -6.88 2.40 30.60
CA LYS A 250 -6.21 2.65 31.89
C LYS A 250 -4.99 1.76 32.12
N SER A 251 -5.09 0.47 31.78
CA SER A 251 -4.00 -0.49 31.96
C SER A 251 -2.78 -0.23 31.07
N LEU A 252 -2.85 0.72 30.15
CA LEU A 252 -1.77 1.12 29.25
C LEU A 252 -1.33 2.59 29.47
N GLU A 253 -1.88 3.27 30.49
CA GLU A 253 -1.66 4.70 30.75
C GLU A 253 -0.18 5.01 30.98
N ASP A 254 0.50 4.22 31.81
CA ASP A 254 1.90 4.44 32.22
C ASP A 254 2.87 4.48 31.03
N ILE A 255 2.57 3.71 29.98
CA ILE A 255 3.37 3.68 28.75
C ILE A 255 2.93 4.79 27.79
N ARG A 256 1.62 5.03 27.70
CA ARG A 256 1.02 5.98 26.75
C ARG A 256 1.38 7.41 27.09
N LYS A 257 1.10 7.83 28.32
CA LYS A 257 1.15 9.23 28.77
C LYS A 257 2.48 9.93 28.45
N PRO A 258 3.66 9.41 28.85
CA PRO A 258 4.93 10.11 28.58
C PRO A 258 5.24 10.25 27.10
N ILE A 259 4.86 9.25 26.28
CA ILE A 259 5.09 9.31 24.82
C ILE A 259 4.10 10.27 24.16
N LEU A 260 2.86 10.31 24.63
CA LEU A 260 1.82 11.18 24.09
C LEU A 260 2.09 12.65 24.43
N GLU A 261 2.54 12.96 25.64
CA GLU A 261 2.98 14.30 26.05
C GLU A 261 4.16 14.77 25.17
N ASP A 262 5.18 13.93 25.01
CA ASP A 262 6.33 14.20 24.14
C ASP A 262 5.93 14.36 22.65
N LEU A 263 4.91 13.63 22.19
CA LEU A 263 4.35 13.77 20.85
C LEU A 263 3.61 15.10 20.68
N ILE A 264 2.75 15.45 21.64
CA ILE A 264 1.95 16.68 21.62
C ILE A 264 2.88 17.90 21.70
N ASN A 265 3.89 17.88 22.56
CA ASN A 265 4.85 18.99 22.69
C ASN A 265 5.58 19.22 21.36
N SER A 266 6.16 18.17 20.76
CA SER A 266 6.81 18.32 19.45
C SER A 266 5.85 18.72 18.34
N CYS A 267 4.59 18.28 18.38
CA CYS A 267 3.59 18.77 17.42
C CYS A 267 3.28 20.25 17.64
N SER A 268 3.16 20.70 18.88
CA SER A 268 2.87 22.10 19.18
C SER A 268 4.01 23.02 18.77
N GLU A 269 5.27 22.62 19.00
CA GLU A 269 6.45 23.39 18.62
C GLU A 269 6.63 23.44 17.10
N GLU A 270 6.58 22.27 16.45
CA GLU A 270 6.91 22.15 15.03
C GLU A 270 5.73 22.48 14.11
N LEU A 271 4.49 22.19 14.52
CA LEU A 271 3.29 22.43 13.70
C LEU A 271 2.65 23.80 13.93
N ALA A 272 2.91 24.47 15.06
CA ALA A 272 2.46 25.86 15.25
C ALA A 272 3.03 26.79 14.17
N ALA A 273 4.25 26.51 13.70
CA ALA A 273 4.88 27.22 12.58
C ALA A 273 4.07 27.13 11.26
N PHE A 274 3.13 26.20 11.16
CA PHE A 274 2.31 25.97 9.95
C PHE A 274 0.82 26.28 10.15
N ASN A 275 0.45 27.03 11.19
CA ASN A 275 -0.92 27.49 11.46
C ASN A 275 -1.97 26.36 11.60
N MET A 276 -1.58 25.15 12.02
CA MET A 276 -2.53 24.10 12.36
C MET A 276 -3.18 24.40 13.73
N LYS A 277 -4.31 25.11 13.76
CA LYS A 277 -5.08 25.37 15.01
C LYS A 277 -6.12 24.28 15.30
N GLY A 278 -6.34 24.03 16.59
CA GLY A 278 -6.76 22.76 17.21
C GLY A 278 -8.17 22.19 16.95
N GLU A 279 -9.04 22.83 16.15
CA GLU A 279 -10.38 22.26 15.88
C GLU A 279 -10.37 21.13 14.83
N HIS A 280 -9.28 20.98 14.07
CA HIS A 280 -9.13 19.93 13.05
C HIS A 280 -8.06 18.88 13.40
N PHE A 281 -7.53 18.90 14.62
CA PHE A 281 -6.44 18.01 15.01
C PHE A 281 -6.98 16.73 15.67
N ASP A 282 -7.20 15.70 14.85
CA ASP A 282 -7.51 14.36 15.34
C ASP A 282 -6.22 13.65 15.77
N ILE A 283 -6.00 13.58 17.09
CA ILE A 283 -4.85 12.90 17.72
C ILE A 283 -4.80 11.42 17.30
N LEU A 284 -5.95 10.77 17.13
CA LEU A 284 -6.00 9.38 16.69
C LEU A 284 -5.45 9.24 15.27
N GLN A 285 -5.89 10.12 14.36
CA GLN A 285 -5.38 10.15 12.99
C GLN A 285 -3.88 10.45 12.94
N LEU A 286 -3.39 11.37 13.78
CA LEU A 286 -1.96 11.70 13.89
C LEU A 286 -1.12 10.49 14.31
N ILE A 287 -1.59 9.73 15.32
CA ILE A 287 -0.88 8.55 15.79
C ILE A 287 -0.84 7.47 14.70
N ILE A 288 -1.96 7.25 14.01
CA ILE A 288 -2.10 6.16 13.04
C ILE A 288 -1.39 6.49 11.72
N ASP A 289 -1.71 7.63 11.12
CA ASP A 289 -1.11 8.06 9.86
C ASP A 289 -0.97 9.60 9.84
N PRO A 290 0.15 10.14 10.35
CA PRO A 290 0.37 11.58 10.40
C PRO A 290 0.51 12.18 9.00
N PHE A 291 0.77 11.37 7.96
CA PHE A 291 0.87 11.85 6.59
C PHE A 291 -0.50 12.23 5.98
N ASN A 292 -1.61 11.94 6.65
CA ASN A 292 -2.92 12.48 6.24
C ASN A 292 -2.97 14.02 6.29
N TYR A 293 -2.17 14.63 7.16
CA TYR A 293 -2.06 16.09 7.24
C TYR A 293 -1.16 16.69 6.14
N MET A 294 -0.31 15.89 5.51
CA MET A 294 0.53 16.32 4.38
C MET A 294 -0.27 16.65 3.14
N THR A 295 -1.30 15.85 2.85
CA THR A 295 -2.21 16.09 1.72
C THR A 295 -2.91 17.44 1.81
N MET A 296 -3.12 17.94 3.04
CA MET A 296 -3.75 19.24 3.27
C MET A 296 -2.77 20.40 3.06
N LEU A 297 -1.51 20.27 3.50
CA LEU A 297 -0.58 21.39 3.58
C LEU A 297 0.36 21.55 2.37
N ARG A 298 0.57 20.50 1.57
CA ARG A 298 1.47 20.51 0.38
C ARG A 298 2.86 21.14 0.61
N ASN A 299 3.40 20.99 1.83
CA ASN A 299 4.65 21.65 2.24
C ASN A 299 5.76 20.63 2.55
N GLU A 300 6.87 20.68 1.79
CA GLU A 300 7.99 19.74 1.95
C GLU A 300 8.67 19.82 3.34
N LYS A 301 8.67 21.00 3.98
CA LYS A 301 9.24 21.14 5.33
C LYS A 301 8.41 20.35 6.35
N VAL A 302 7.07 20.44 6.25
CA VAL A 302 6.14 19.66 7.08
C VAL A 302 6.36 18.16 6.86
N PHE A 303 6.63 17.74 5.61
CA PHE A 303 6.93 16.33 5.32
C PHE A 303 8.13 15.83 6.10
N LYS A 304 9.22 16.61 6.08
CA LYS A 304 10.46 16.26 6.78
C LYS A 304 10.26 16.22 8.30
N VAL A 305 9.52 17.18 8.86
CA VAL A 305 9.16 17.18 10.29
C VAL A 305 8.35 15.93 10.64
N ILE A 306 7.29 15.64 9.89
CA ILE A 306 6.46 14.46 10.14
C ILE A 306 7.31 13.19 10.04
N GLN A 307 8.10 13.04 8.99
CA GLN A 307 8.87 11.83 8.73
C GLN A 307 9.99 11.60 9.75
N ASN A 308 10.67 12.67 10.20
CA ASN A 308 11.86 12.56 11.05
C ASN A 308 11.56 12.67 12.55
N ILE A 309 10.49 13.36 12.95
CA ILE A 309 10.22 13.69 14.35
C ILE A 309 8.93 13.00 14.82
N ILE A 310 7.81 13.26 14.12
CA ILE A 310 6.47 12.86 14.59
C ILE A 310 6.22 11.36 14.35
N ASP A 311 6.44 10.89 13.13
CA ASP A 311 6.16 9.50 12.74
C ASP A 311 6.94 8.45 13.55
N PRO A 312 8.24 8.64 13.85
CA PRO A 312 8.99 7.74 14.74
C PRO A 312 8.38 7.65 16.15
N LYS A 313 7.94 8.77 16.73
CA LYS A 313 7.25 8.80 18.03
C LYS A 313 5.92 8.06 17.97
N CYS A 314 5.12 8.29 16.93
CA CYS A 314 3.87 7.56 16.68
C CYS A 314 4.08 6.04 16.53
N ARG A 315 5.12 5.64 15.78
CA ARG A 315 5.52 4.22 15.64
C ARG A 315 5.93 3.62 16.98
N ARG A 316 6.74 4.34 17.77
CA ARG A 316 7.15 3.91 19.12
C ARG A 316 5.94 3.71 20.03
N LEU A 317 5.00 4.67 20.05
CA LEU A 317 3.76 4.56 20.82
C LEU A 317 2.98 3.30 20.44
N CYS A 318 2.64 3.14 19.16
CA CYS A 318 1.86 2.01 18.67
C CYS A 318 2.50 0.66 19.03
N TYR A 319 3.83 0.56 18.86
CA TYR A 319 4.57 -0.66 19.16
C TYR A 319 4.67 -0.95 20.66
N ASN A 320 4.96 0.05 21.49
CA ASN A 320 5.06 -0.15 22.94
C ASN A 320 3.72 -0.58 23.53
N LEU A 321 2.61 0.06 23.11
CA LEU A 321 1.26 -0.34 23.51
C LEU A 321 0.93 -1.78 23.06
N HIS A 322 1.37 -2.15 21.85
CA HIS A 322 1.23 -3.51 21.36
C HIS A 322 1.97 -4.51 22.25
N CYS A 323 3.26 -4.30 22.52
CA CYS A 323 4.06 -5.18 23.37
C CYS A 323 3.45 -5.33 24.77
N GLU A 324 3.05 -4.22 25.39
CA GLU A 324 2.49 -4.23 26.74
C GLU A 324 1.15 -4.94 26.81
N ARG A 325 0.27 -4.70 25.83
CA ARG A 325 -0.98 -5.44 25.72
C ARG A 325 -0.74 -6.95 25.66
N TYR A 326 0.22 -7.40 24.87
CA TYR A 326 0.55 -8.82 24.78
C TYR A 326 1.10 -9.37 26.09
N ARG A 327 1.97 -8.61 26.77
CA ARG A 327 2.52 -8.97 28.08
C ARG A 327 1.40 -9.18 29.12
N LEU A 328 0.47 -8.22 29.22
CA LEU A 328 -0.64 -8.27 30.16
C LEU A 328 -1.59 -9.44 29.87
N LEU A 329 -1.94 -9.67 28.58
CA LEU A 329 -2.81 -10.78 28.19
C LEU A 329 -2.18 -12.16 28.48
N GLN A 330 -0.86 -12.31 28.32
CA GLN A 330 -0.17 -13.56 28.64
C GLN A 330 -0.15 -13.85 30.14
N LEU A 331 0.04 -12.81 30.98
CA LEU A 331 -0.03 -12.97 32.43
C LEU A 331 -1.41 -13.46 32.90
N ASP A 332 -2.48 -13.01 32.25
CA ASP A 332 -3.84 -13.46 32.56
C ASP A 332 -4.07 -14.92 32.15
N ASP A 333 -3.56 -15.34 30.98
CA ASP A 333 -3.66 -16.73 30.55
C ASP A 333 -2.89 -17.68 31.49
N ILE A 334 -1.72 -17.26 31.98
CA ILE A 334 -0.94 -18.03 32.99
C ILE A 334 -1.70 -18.11 34.32
N LYS A 335 -2.29 -17.00 34.80
CA LYS A 335 -3.09 -17.00 36.04
C LYS A 335 -4.30 -17.93 35.95
N LYS A 336 -4.98 -17.98 34.79
CA LYS A 336 -6.12 -18.88 34.56
C LYS A 336 -5.72 -20.36 34.56
N LYS A 337 -4.54 -20.70 34.03
CA LYS A 337 -4.02 -22.08 34.05
C LYS A 337 -3.65 -22.56 35.45
N LYS A 338 -3.25 -21.68 36.37
CA LYS A 338 -2.92 -22.05 37.76
C LYS A 338 -4.15 -22.24 38.67
N ARG A 339 -5.34 -21.80 38.23
CA ARG A 339 -6.60 -21.91 38.99
C ARG A 339 -7.46 -23.11 38.57
N LYS A 340 -7.06 -23.81 37.52
CA LYS A 340 -7.61 -25.10 37.11
C LYS A 340 -6.64 -26.18 37.56
#